data_AF-A0A7X5L9J1-F1
#
_entry.id   AF-A0A7X5L9J1-F1
#
_cell.length_a   1.000
_cell.length_b   1.000
_cell.length_c   1.000
_cell.angle_alpha   90.00
_cell.angle_beta   90.00
_cell.angle_gamma   90.00
#
_symmetry.space_group_name_H-M   'P 1'
#
loop_
_entity.id
_entity.type
_entity.pdbx_description
1 polymer ?
#
loop_
_entity_poly.entity_id
_entity_poly.type
_entity_poly.pdbx_seq_one_letter_code
_entity_poly.pdbx_strand_id
1 'polypeptide(L)' 'MSKYIPGNHKHLTAADRLYIERQLNAGSSFKDIARYLCKDPSTISKEIRAHRLSDFYP' A
#
# COMPACT_ATOMS: atom_id res chain seq x y z
N MET A 1 -7.01 10.38 6.92
CA MET A 1 -7.07 10.52 5.45
C MET A 1 -6.01 11.52 5.02
N SER A 2 -5.11 11.15 4.13
CA SER A 2 -4.11 12.07 3.58
C SER A 2 -4.81 13.13 2.72
N LYS A 3 -4.82 14.39 3.19
CA LYS A 3 -5.46 15.54 2.54
C LYS A 3 -4.95 15.86 1.10
N TYR A 4 -3.90 15.15 0.65
CA TYR A 4 -3.12 15.48 -0.54
C TYR A 4 -3.15 14.39 -1.63
N ILE A 5 -3.80 13.25 -1.42
CA ILE A 5 -3.89 12.19 -2.43
C ILE A 5 -5.37 12.02 -2.77
N PRO A 6 -5.80 12.31 -4.01
CA PRO A 6 -7.17 12.04 -4.42
C PRO A 6 -7.38 10.53 -4.33
N GLY A 7 -8.16 10.09 -3.36
CA GLY A 7 -8.42 8.67 -3.16
C GLY A 7 -9.12 8.10 -4.39
N ASN A 8 -8.51 7.11 -5.04
CA ASN A 8 -9.18 6.32 -6.05
C ASN A 8 -10.01 5.23 -5.33
N HIS A 9 -11.34 5.36 -5.30
CA HIS A 9 -12.27 4.47 -4.57
C HIS A 9 -12.28 3.01 -5.10
N LYS A 10 -11.52 2.72 -6.16
CA LYS A 10 -11.32 1.36 -6.67
C LYS A 10 -10.47 0.52 -5.70
N HIS A 11 -10.69 -0.79 -5.69
CA HIS A 11 -9.81 -1.72 -4.97
C HIS A 11 -8.41 -1.78 -5.60
N LEU A 12 -7.42 -2.23 -4.83
CA LEU A 12 -6.09 -2.55 -5.32
C LEU A 12 -6.18 -3.72 -6.29
N THR A 13 -5.54 -3.60 -7.44
CA THR A 13 -5.39 -4.69 -8.40
C THR A 13 -4.19 -5.57 -8.03
N ALA A 14 -4.08 -6.75 -8.64
CA ALA A 14 -2.90 -7.60 -8.46
C ALA A 14 -1.59 -6.91 -8.88
N ALA A 15 -1.63 -6.07 -9.92
CA ALA A 15 -0.49 -5.29 -10.36
C ALA A 15 -0.09 -4.24 -9.31
N ASP A 16 -1.06 -3.58 -8.68
CA ASP A 16 -0.79 -2.59 -7.62
C ASP A 16 -0.13 -3.24 -6.40
N ARG A 17 -0.56 -4.46 -6.04
CA ARG A 17 0.06 -5.24 -4.94
C ARG A 17 1.51 -5.59 -5.24
N LEU A 18 1.78 -6.06 -6.46
CA LEU A 18 3.15 -6.36 -6.91
C LEU A 18 4.01 -5.08 -6.92
N TYR A 19 3.45 -3.95 -7.31
CA TYR A 19 4.14 -2.66 -7.23
C TYR A 19 4.48 -2.28 -5.79
N ILE A 20 3.51 -2.40 -4.86
CA ILE A 20 3.74 -2.15 -3.44
C ILE A 20 4.89 -3.02 -2.93
N GLU A 21 4.87 -4.33 -3.18
CA GLU A 21 5.92 -5.25 -2.74
C GLU A 21 7.31 -4.84 -3.25
N ARG A 22 7.42 -4.53 -4.56
CA ARG A 22 8.69 -4.09 -5.17
C ARG A 22 9.22 -2.80 -4.54
N GLN A 23 8.35 -1.81 -4.31
CA GLN A 23 8.73 -0.54 -3.72
C GLN A 23 9.11 -0.68 -2.24
N LEU A 24 8.44 -1.57 -1.50
CA LEU A 24 8.81 -1.90 -0.13
C LEU A 24 10.20 -2.53 -0.07
N ASN A 25 10.50 -3.48 -0.96
CA ASN A 25 11.83 -4.07 -1.08
C ASN A 25 12.89 -3.05 -1.48
N ALA A 26 12.53 -2.01 -2.24
CA ALA A 26 13.40 -0.89 -2.58
C ALA A 26 13.55 0.15 -1.44
N GLY A 27 12.87 -0.04 -0.30
CA GLY A 27 12.92 0.89 0.84
C GLY A 27 12.11 2.18 0.66
N SER A 28 11.18 2.23 -0.30
CA SER A 28 10.35 3.41 -0.55
C SER A 28 9.34 3.65 0.58
N SER A 29 9.06 4.93 0.86
CA SER A 29 8.07 5.31 1.86
C SER A 29 6.65 5.00 1.38
N PHE A 30 5.75 4.63 2.30
CA PHE A 30 4.34 4.45 2.00
C PHE A 30 3.70 5.69 1.38
N LYS A 31 4.18 6.89 1.72
CA LYS A 31 3.69 8.14 1.12
C LYS A 31 3.98 8.22 -0.39
N ASP A 32 5.15 7.74 -0.82
CA ASP A 32 5.55 7.80 -2.22
C ASP A 32 4.83 6.73 -3.04
N ILE A 33 4.68 5.54 -2.49
CA ILE A 33 3.88 4.46 -3.09
C ILE A 33 2.40 4.90 -3.21
N ALA A 34 1.86 5.54 -2.17
CA ALA A 34 0.50 6.07 -2.13
C ALA A 34 0.26 7.14 -3.20
N ARG A 35 1.22 8.04 -3.41
CA ARG A 35 1.15 9.06 -4.47
C ARG A 35 1.11 8.44 -5.85
N TYR A 36 1.95 7.44 -6.11
CA TYR A 36 2.00 6.77 -7.41
C TYR A 36 0.69 6.04 -7.74
N LEU A 37 0.12 5.33 -6.76
CA LEU A 37 -1.12 4.55 -6.96
C LEU A 37 -2.40 5.38 -6.80
N CYS A 38 -2.29 6.67 -6.45
CA CYS A 38 -3.41 7.51 -6.03
C CYS A 38 -4.28 6.84 -4.96
N LYS A 39 -3.64 6.21 -3.96
CA LYS A 39 -4.31 5.56 -2.82
C LYS A 39 -3.96 6.26 -1.53
N ASP A 40 -4.82 6.13 -0.52
CA ASP A 40 -4.47 6.59 0.81
C ASP A 40 -3.36 5.69 1.39
N PRO A 41 -2.34 6.22 2.06
CA PRO A 41 -1.27 5.41 2.65
C PRO A 41 -1.82 4.38 3.66
N SER A 42 -2.98 4.64 4.28
CA SER A 42 -3.64 3.65 5.13
C SER A 42 -4.19 2.45 4.35
N THR A 43 -4.55 2.60 3.07
CA THR A 43 -4.92 1.48 2.19
C THR A 43 -3.72 0.55 2.01
N ILE A 44 -2.54 1.12 1.75
CA ILE A 44 -1.29 0.35 1.64
C ILE A 44 -0.95 -0.33 2.97
N SER A 45 -1.06 0.39 4.10
CA SER A 45 -0.83 -0.20 5.41
C SER A 45 -1.77 -1.37 5.73
N LYS A 46 -3.05 -1.28 5.38
CA LYS A 46 -4.03 -2.37 5.55
C LYS A 46 -3.71 -3.57 4.67
N GLU A 47 -3.34 -3.32 3.40
CA GLU A 47 -2.91 -4.36 2.47
C GLU A 47 -1.71 -5.13 3.02
N ILE A 48 -0.66 -4.42 3.46
CA ILE A 48 0.53 -5.04 4.04
C ILE A 48 0.15 -5.85 5.28
N ARG A 49 -0.65 -5.28 6.19
CA ARG A 49 -1.05 -5.98 7.43
C ARG A 49 -1.86 -7.24 7.14
N ALA A 50 -2.76 -7.21 6.17
CA ALA A 50 -3.58 -8.37 5.79
C ALA A 50 -2.77 -9.49 5.13
N HIS A 51 -1.67 -9.15 4.45
CA HIS A 51 -0.84 -10.10 3.69
C HIS A 51 0.51 -10.42 4.35
N ARG A 52 0.82 -9.83 5.49
CA ARG A 52 2.03 -10.13 6.26
C ARG A 52 1.80 -11.38 7.10
N LEU A 53 2.41 -12.49 6.68
CA LEU A 53 2.32 -13.80 7.33
C LEU A 53 2.74 -13.81 8.82
N SER A 54 3.47 -12.79 9.28
CA SER A 54 4.01 -12.73 10.64
C SER A 54 3.01 -12.33 11.73
N ASP A 55 1.81 -11.84 11.39
CA ASP A 55 0.78 -11.51 12.40
C ASP A 55 0.05 -12.78 12.91
N PHE A 56 0.29 -13.92 12.26
CA PHE A 56 -0.33 -15.22 12.58
C PHE A 56 0.55 -16.16 13.42
N TYR A 57 1.76 -15.74 13.80
CA TYR A 57 2.64 -16.53 14.67
C TYR A 57 2.67 -15.91 16.08
N PRO A 58 2.18 -16.62 17.12
CA PRO A 58 2.24 -16.18 18.52
C PRO A 58 3.66 -16.16 19.07
#